data_AF-X1NEW9-F1
#
_entry.id   AF-X1NEW9-F1
#
_cell.length_a   1.000
_cell.length_b   1.000
_cell.length_c   1.000
_cell.angle_alpha   90.00
_cell.angle_beta   90.00
_cell.angle_gamma   90.00
#
_symmetry.space_group_name_H-M   'P 1'
#
loop_
_entity.id
_entity.type
_entity.pdbx_description
1 polymer ?
#
loop_
_entity_poly.entity_id
_entity_poly.type
_entity_poly.pdbx_seq_one_letter_code
_entity_poly.pdbx_strand_id
1 'polypeptide(L)'
;MVISQILAIIVFAAMFIAIVIGKVHRVIPAVIGAALTIVVVFLITLQSTEAVFNVLSLGQMGELHFWFPGEQHVESHGVNWQTIIFIGGMMVMVEGLGAVGFFRWICLYTARLVGCRVIPILIAFMLLSGFLS
;
A
#
# COMPACT_ATOMS: atom_id res chain seq x y z
N MET A 1 24.93 -5.86 -18.72
CA MET A 1 23.57 -6.43 -18.56
C MET A 1 23.52 -7.59 -17.56
N VAL A 2 24.42 -8.59 -17.62
CA VAL A 2 24.38 -9.74 -16.70
C VAL A 2 24.71 -9.34 -15.24
N ILE A 3 25.72 -8.49 -15.03
CA ILE A 3 26.15 -8.05 -13.69
C ILE A 3 25.06 -7.27 -12.95
N SER A 4 24.35 -6.37 -13.63
CA SER A 4 23.28 -5.56 -13.06
C SER A 4 22.07 -6.42 -12.64
N GLN A 5 21.74 -7.45 -13.43
CA GLN A 5 20.67 -8.41 -13.09
C GLN A 5 21.02 -9.25 -11.87
N ILE A 6 22.27 -9.77 -11.80
CA ILE A 6 22.73 -10.55 -10.65
C ILE A 6 22.68 -9.70 -9.37
N LEU A 7 23.16 -8.45 -9.42
CA LEU A 7 23.09 -7.54 -8.29
C LEU A 7 21.66 -7.23 -7.87
N ALA A 8 20.75 -7.00 -8.82
CA ALA A 8 19.34 -6.77 -8.53
C ALA A 8 18.69 -7.97 -7.81
N ILE A 9 18.98 -9.20 -8.28
CA ILE A 9 18.49 -10.44 -7.64
C ILE A 9 19.04 -10.58 -6.22
N ILE A 10 20.33 -10.28 -6.01
CA ILE A 10 20.95 -10.33 -4.68
C ILE A 10 20.28 -9.35 -3.72
N VAL A 11 20.08 -8.09 -4.14
CA VAL A 11 19.42 -7.07 -3.32
C VAL A 11 17.98 -7.48 -3.01
N PHE A 12 17.25 -7.99 -3.99
CA PHE A 12 15.88 -8.47 -3.81
C PHE A 12 15.82 -9.65 -2.81
N ALA A 13 16.68 -10.65 -2.97
CA ALA A 13 16.73 -11.81 -2.07
C ALA A 13 17.08 -11.39 -0.65
N ALA A 14 18.08 -10.52 -0.47
CA ALA A 14 18.48 -10.02 0.84
C ALA A 14 17.35 -9.24 1.53
N MET A 15 16.67 -8.35 0.80
CA MET A 15 15.49 -7.63 1.30
C MET A 15 14.37 -8.59 1.69
N PHE A 16 14.05 -9.56 0.83
CA PHE A 16 12.98 -10.52 1.08
C PHE A 16 13.27 -11.37 2.32
N ILE A 17 14.49 -11.89 2.47
CA ILE A 17 14.93 -12.63 3.65
C ILE A 17 14.81 -11.75 4.91
N ALA A 18 15.23 -10.50 4.85
CA ALA A 18 15.12 -9.57 5.99
C ALA A 18 13.67 -9.32 6.41
N ILE A 19 12.73 -9.22 5.45
CA ILE A 19 11.30 -9.09 5.71
C ILE A 19 10.74 -10.37 6.35
N VAL A 20 11.11 -11.54 5.83
CA VAL A 20 10.62 -12.85 6.32
C VAL A 20 11.13 -13.14 7.74
N ILE A 21 12.39 -12.80 8.05
CA ILE A 21 12.95 -12.96 9.40
C ILE A 21 12.21 -12.10 10.43
N GLY A 22 11.63 -10.96 10.00
CA GLY A 22 10.78 -10.13 10.86
C GLY A 22 11.47 -9.48 12.06
N LYS A 23 12.81 -9.51 12.12
CA LYS A 23 13.60 -8.89 13.22
C LYS A 23 13.48 -7.37 13.29
N VAL A 24 13.11 -6.73 12.18
CA VAL A 24 12.96 -5.27 12.05
C VAL A 24 11.59 -4.99 11.43
N HIS A 25 11.00 -3.82 11.71
CA HIS A 25 9.74 -3.39 11.11
C HIS A 25 9.85 -3.40 9.58
N ARG A 26 8.90 -4.05 8.88
CA ARG A 26 8.98 -4.41 7.45
C ARG A 26 9.25 -3.23 6.50
N VAL A 27 8.88 -2.01 6.91
CA VAL A 27 9.15 -0.77 6.16
C VAL A 27 10.65 -0.51 6.03
N ILE A 28 11.44 -0.77 7.07
CA ILE A 28 12.87 -0.48 7.08
C ILE A 28 13.63 -1.30 6.02
N PRO A 29 13.55 -2.66 5.99
CA PRO A 29 14.22 -3.43 4.95
C PRO A 29 13.68 -3.14 3.55
N ALA A 30 12.38 -2.83 3.41
CA ALA A 30 11.79 -2.45 2.13
C ALA A 30 12.38 -1.12 1.59
N VAL A 31 12.46 -0.08 2.43
CA VAL A 31 13.01 1.22 2.04
C VAL A 31 14.52 1.14 1.78
N ILE A 32 15.26 0.38 2.60
CA ILE A 32 16.70 0.15 2.37
C ILE A 32 16.90 -0.62 1.06
N GLY A 33 16.10 -1.65 0.80
CA GLY A 33 16.14 -2.41 -0.45
C GLY A 33 15.90 -1.51 -1.67
N ALA A 34 14.88 -0.65 -1.63
CA ALA A 34 14.59 0.32 -2.67
C ALA A 34 15.72 1.35 -2.87
N ALA A 35 16.31 1.85 -1.78
CA ALA A 35 17.47 2.76 -1.87
C ALA A 35 18.68 2.05 -2.50
N LEU A 36 18.96 0.80 -2.11
CA LEU A 36 20.04 0.00 -2.67
C LEU A 36 19.83 -0.31 -4.15
N THR A 37 18.62 -0.62 -4.60
CA THR A 37 18.37 -0.82 -6.03
C THR A 37 18.58 0.46 -6.83
N ILE A 38 18.12 1.62 -6.35
CA ILE A 38 18.35 2.91 -7.00
C ILE A 38 19.84 3.23 -7.10
N VAL A 39 20.59 3.10 -6.01
CA VAL A 39 22.01 3.49 -5.97
C VAL A 39 22.89 2.46 -6.69
N VAL A 40 22.78 1.19 -6.32
CA VAL A 40 23.72 0.15 -6.77
C VAL A 40 23.36 -0.35 -8.16
N VAL A 41 22.08 -0.61 -8.44
CA VAL A 41 21.66 -1.17 -9.74
C VAL A 41 21.55 -0.05 -10.76
N PHE A 42 20.77 1.01 -10.51
CA PHE A 42 20.53 2.02 -11.53
C PHE A 42 21.67 3.03 -11.71
N LEU A 43 22.14 3.66 -10.62
CA LEU A 43 23.17 4.71 -10.72
C LEU A 43 24.57 4.15 -11.02
N ILE A 44 25.00 3.09 -10.32
CA ILE A 44 26.37 2.56 -10.48
C ILE A 44 26.50 1.66 -11.71
N THR A 45 25.57 0.71 -11.94
CA THR A 45 25.76 -0.26 -13.03
C THR A 45 25.15 0.17 -14.38
N LEU A 46 24.03 0.87 -14.37
CA LEU A 46 23.36 1.31 -15.59
C LEU A 46 23.74 2.75 -15.98
N GLN A 47 24.25 3.56 -15.05
CA GLN A 47 24.58 4.99 -15.21
C GLN A 47 23.48 5.81 -15.91
N SER A 48 22.23 5.37 -15.83
CA SER A 48 21.10 5.99 -16.53
C SER A 48 20.11 6.55 -15.51
N THR A 49 20.18 7.86 -15.34
CA THR A 49 19.21 8.63 -14.55
C THR A 49 17.81 8.53 -15.15
N GLU A 50 17.69 8.43 -16.47
CA GLU A 50 16.41 8.25 -17.16
C GLU A 50 15.68 6.97 -16.74
N ALA A 51 16.39 5.86 -16.52
CA ALA A 51 15.79 4.62 -16.05
C ALA A 51 15.23 4.74 -14.63
N VAL A 52 15.91 5.50 -13.77
CA VAL A 52 15.40 5.81 -12.42
C VAL A 52 14.10 6.59 -12.52
N PHE A 53 14.05 7.66 -13.33
CA PHE A 53 12.84 8.48 -13.48
C PHE A 53 11.68 7.69 -14.09
N ASN A 54 11.96 6.80 -15.04
CA ASN A 54 10.94 5.95 -15.65
C ASN A 54 10.36 4.96 -14.62
N VAL A 55 11.20 4.28 -13.84
CA VAL A 55 10.76 3.33 -12.79
C VAL A 55 10.05 4.05 -11.64
N LEU A 56 10.53 5.23 -11.24
CA LEU A 56 9.87 6.04 -10.23
C LEU A 56 8.55 6.61 -10.74
N SER A 57 8.34 6.76 -12.06
CA SER A 57 7.06 7.15 -12.67
C SER A 57 6.34 8.34 -11.99
N LEU A 58 7.09 9.30 -11.43
CA LEU A 58 6.52 10.44 -10.70
C LEU A 58 5.70 11.37 -11.59
N GLY A 59 5.97 11.38 -12.90
CA GLY A 59 5.24 12.20 -13.87
C GLY A 59 3.74 11.86 -13.95
N GLN A 60 3.38 10.60 -13.65
CA GLN A 60 1.98 10.15 -13.71
C GLN A 60 1.10 10.83 -12.65
N MET A 61 1.66 11.30 -11.52
CA MET A 61 0.89 11.95 -10.45
C MET A 61 0.24 13.27 -10.88
N GLY A 62 0.82 13.96 -11.87
CA GLY A 62 0.35 15.26 -12.35
C GLY A 62 -0.77 15.18 -13.38
N GLU A 63 -1.07 13.99 -13.91
CA GLU A 63 -2.09 13.81 -14.93
C GLU A 63 -3.47 13.61 -14.31
N LEU A 64 -4.50 14.25 -14.87
CA LEU A 64 -5.88 14.11 -14.36
C LEU A 64 -6.41 12.67 -14.51
N HIS A 65 -5.93 11.92 -15.50
CA HIS A 65 -6.29 10.52 -15.72
C HIS A 65 -5.79 9.59 -14.59
N PHE A 66 -4.75 9.99 -13.85
CA PHE A 66 -4.28 9.25 -12.67
C PHE A 66 -5.31 9.27 -11.52
N TRP A 67 -6.01 10.38 -11.36
CA TRP A 67 -7.01 10.58 -10.30
C TRP A 67 -8.38 10.02 -10.68
N PHE A 68 -8.73 10.10 -11.96
CA PHE A 68 -9.96 9.56 -12.53
C PHE A 68 -9.62 8.58 -13.65
N PRO A 69 -9.17 7.36 -13.30
CA PRO A 69 -8.98 6.33 -14.31
C PRO A 69 -10.33 6.05 -14.95
N GLY A 70 -10.41 6.17 -16.29
CA GLY A 70 -11.53 5.58 -17.03
C GLY A 70 -11.49 4.04 -16.95
N GLU A 71 -12.22 3.35 -17.83
CA GLU A 71 -12.20 1.87 -17.85
C GLU A 71 -10.85 1.24 -18.24
N GLN A 72 -9.84 2.05 -18.57
CA GLN A 72 -8.50 1.57 -18.91
C GLN A 72 -7.55 1.74 -17.72
N HIS A 73 -7.19 0.60 -17.13
CA HIS A 73 -6.07 0.52 -16.20
C HIS A 73 -4.81 1.03 -16.90
N VAL A 74 -4.26 2.12 -16.37
CA VAL A 74 -2.94 2.62 -16.78
C VAL A 74 -1.92 1.54 -16.43
N GLU A 75 -1.33 0.93 -17.45
CA GLU A 75 -0.18 0.02 -17.32
C GLU A 75 1.01 0.81 -16.76
N SER A 76 1.09 0.87 -15.42
CA SER A 76 2.13 1.61 -14.73
C SER A 76 3.46 0.86 -14.84
N HIS A 77 4.34 1.31 -15.72
CA HIS A 77 5.71 0.82 -15.82
C HIS A 77 6.55 1.27 -14.60
N GLY A 78 6.49 0.51 -13.49
CA GLY A 78 7.31 0.77 -12.31
C GLY A 78 6.50 0.92 -11.02
N VAL A 79 6.80 1.93 -10.21
CA VAL A 79 6.09 2.19 -8.94
C VAL A 79 4.69 2.73 -9.22
N ASN A 80 3.66 1.96 -8.84
CA ASN A 80 2.28 2.38 -8.97
C ASN A 80 1.87 3.29 -7.81
N TRP A 81 2.05 4.61 -8.01
CA TRP A 81 1.69 5.61 -7.02
C TRP A 81 0.19 5.72 -6.78
N GLN A 82 -0.63 5.39 -7.77
CA GLN A 82 -2.09 5.42 -7.63
C GLN A 82 -2.52 4.45 -6.52
N THR A 83 -2.01 3.22 -6.56
CA THR A 83 -2.29 2.21 -5.53
C THR A 83 -1.76 2.63 -4.15
N ILE A 84 -0.54 3.19 -4.07
CA ILE A 84 0.04 3.61 -2.78
C ILE A 84 -0.79 4.74 -2.15
N ILE A 85 -1.12 5.77 -2.93
CA ILE A 85 -1.92 6.91 -2.46
C ILE A 85 -3.34 6.46 -2.13
N PHE A 86 -3.93 5.58 -2.94
CA PHE A 86 -5.27 5.06 -2.72
C PHE A 86 -5.36 4.24 -1.42
N ILE A 87 -4.46 3.27 -1.22
CA ILE A 87 -4.40 2.47 0.02
C ILE A 87 -4.09 3.36 1.22
N GLY A 88 -3.16 4.31 1.08
CA GLY A 88 -2.86 5.29 2.13
C GLY A 88 -4.08 6.14 2.48
N GLY A 89 -4.81 6.64 1.47
CA GLY A 89 -6.03 7.43 1.64
C GLY A 89 -7.15 6.65 2.31
N MET A 90 -7.36 5.38 1.94
CA MET A 90 -8.31 4.49 2.62
C MET A 90 -7.95 4.33 4.10
N MET A 91 -6.67 4.11 4.43
CA MET A 91 -6.23 3.95 5.82
C MET A 91 -6.38 5.24 6.63
N VAL A 92 -6.07 6.40 6.05
CA VAL A 92 -6.31 7.72 6.68
C VAL A 92 -7.81 7.95 6.93
N MET A 93 -8.68 7.60 5.97
CA MET A 93 -10.13 7.72 6.13
C MET A 93 -10.65 6.84 7.28
N VAL A 94 -10.20 5.59 7.34
CA VAL A 94 -10.59 4.64 8.41
C VAL A 94 -10.13 5.13 9.78
N GLU A 95 -8.87 5.58 9.91
CA GLU A 95 -8.35 6.15 11.15
C GLU A 95 -9.10 7.43 11.55
N GLY A 96 -9.45 8.28 10.58
CA GLY A 96 -10.26 9.48 10.80
C GLY A 96 -11.66 9.16 11.34
N LEU A 97 -12.35 8.19 10.74
CA LEU A 97 -13.65 7.70 11.22
C LEU A 97 -13.54 7.11 12.64
N GLY A 98 -12.45 6.39 12.91
CA GLY A 98 -12.11 5.90 14.25
C GLY A 98 -11.97 7.03 15.27
N ALA A 99 -11.21 8.06 14.93
CA ALA A 99 -10.93 9.20 15.82
C ALA A 99 -12.19 10.01 16.20
N VAL A 100 -13.14 10.18 15.26
CA VAL A 100 -14.43 10.86 15.52
C VAL A 100 -15.42 9.96 16.28
N GLY A 101 -15.09 8.67 16.46
CA GLY A 101 -15.92 7.71 17.16
C GLY A 101 -17.08 7.15 16.32
N PHE A 102 -16.99 7.23 14.99
CA PHE A 102 -18.00 6.71 14.06
C PHE A 102 -18.30 5.23 14.31
N PHE A 103 -17.26 4.40 14.46
CA PHE A 103 -17.42 2.97 14.77
C PHE A 103 -18.05 2.72 16.14
N ARG A 104 -17.82 3.59 17.13
CA ARG A 104 -18.46 3.48 18.44
C ARG A 104 -19.95 3.84 18.34
N TRP A 105 -20.26 4.91 17.61
CA TRP A 105 -21.63 5.33 17.36
C TRP A 105 -22.44 4.25 16.64
N ILE A 106 -21.92 3.67 15.56
CA ILE A 106 -22.62 2.62 14.80
C ILE A 106 -22.84 1.36 15.64
N CYS A 107 -21.88 0.98 16.49
CA CYS A 107 -22.02 -0.15 17.40
C CYS A 107 -23.15 0.07 18.42
N LEU A 108 -23.18 1.23 19.08
CA LEU A 108 -24.21 1.56 20.08
C LEU A 108 -25.60 1.71 19.43
N TYR A 109 -25.65 2.32 18.25
CA TYR A 109 -26.88 2.47 17.48
C TYR A 109 -27.48 1.10 17.10
N THR A 110 -26.64 0.19 16.58
CA THR A 110 -27.06 -1.17 16.23
C THR A 110 -27.49 -1.97 17.45
N ALA A 111 -26.75 -1.89 18.57
CA ALA A 111 -27.13 -2.55 19.81
C ALA A 111 -28.50 -2.08 20.32
N ARG A 112 -28.80 -0.78 20.16
CA ARG A 112 -30.10 -0.20 20.51
C ARG A 112 -31.22 -0.66 19.57
N LEU A 113 -30.97 -0.72 18.26
CA LEU A 113 -31.94 -1.24 17.27
C LEU A 113 -32.36 -2.68 17.55
N VAL A 114 -31.42 -3.49 18.03
CA VAL A 114 -31.60 -4.92 18.28
C VAL A 114 -32.08 -5.22 19.72
N GLY A 115 -32.33 -4.17 20.51
CA GLY A 115 -32.84 -4.30 21.88
C GLY A 115 -31.89 -5.01 22.84
N CYS A 116 -30.57 -4.85 22.64
CA CYS A 116 -29.52 -5.40 23.51
C CYS A 116 -29.56 -6.92 23.73
N ARG A 117 -30.11 -7.69 22.78
CA ARG A 117 -30.13 -9.16 22.85
C ARG A 117 -28.87 -9.75 22.21
N VAL A 118 -28.18 -10.64 22.92
CA VAL A 118 -26.87 -11.20 22.54
C VAL A 118 -26.86 -11.82 21.14
N ILE A 119 -27.80 -12.72 20.84
CA ILE A 119 -27.84 -13.45 19.56
C ILE A 119 -28.01 -12.49 18.37
N PRO A 120 -29.04 -11.64 18.33
CA PRO A 120 -29.20 -10.75 17.19
C PRO A 120 -28.17 -9.62 17.15
N ILE A 121 -27.53 -9.22 18.26
CA ILE A 121 -26.35 -8.32 18.21
C ILE A 121 -25.22 -8.99 17.42
N LEU A 122 -24.94 -10.26 17.70
CA LEU A 122 -23.87 -11.00 17.03
C LEU A 122 -24.13 -11.08 15.52
N ILE A 123 -25.37 -11.41 15.13
CA ILE A 123 -25.78 -11.45 13.72
C ILE A 123 -25.65 -10.06 13.07
N ALA A 124 -26.14 -9.00 13.74
CA ALA A 124 -26.09 -7.65 13.20
C ALA A 124 -24.66 -7.13 13.04
N PHE A 125 -23.77 -7.38 14.00
CA PHE A 125 -22.36 -7.00 13.90
C PHE A 125 -21.60 -7.81 12.86
N MET A 126 -21.92 -9.10 12.69
CA MET A 126 -21.34 -9.90 11.62
C MET A 126 -21.73 -9.36 10.24
N LEU A 127 -23.02 -9.02 10.03
CA LEU A 127 -23.49 -8.42 8.78
C LEU A 127 -22.89 -7.03 8.54
N LEU A 128 -22.82 -6.18 9.57
CA LEU A 128 -22.18 -4.87 9.47
C LEU A 128 -20.68 -4.98 9.15
N SER A 129 -19.97 -5.90 9.80
CA SER A 129 -18.55 -6.14 9.51
C SER A 129 -18.34 -6.65 8.09
N GLY A 130 -19.23 -7.51 7.57
CA GLY A 130 -19.16 -7.98 6.19
C GLY A 130 -19.47 -6.90 5.15
N PHE A 131 -20.31 -5.92 5.50
CA PHE A 131 -20.65 -4.80 4.62
C PHE A 131 -19.61 -3.66 4.64
N LEU A 132 -18.91 -3.49 5.77
CA LEU A 132 -17.87 -2.47 5.93
C LEU A 132 -16.46 -2.92 5.53
N SER A 133 -16.22 -4.23 5.43
CA SER A 133 -14.91 -4.80 5.05
C SER A 133 -14.70 -4.80 3.54
#